data_AF-A0A174CGA4-F1
#
_entry.id   AF-A0A174CGA4-F1
#
_cell.length_a   1.000
_cell.length_b   1.000
_cell.length_c   1.000
_cell.angle_alpha   90.00
_cell.angle_beta   90.00
_cell.angle_gamma   90.00
#
_symmetry.space_group_name_H-M   'P 1'
#
loop_
_entity.id
_entity.type
_entity.pdbx_description
1 polymer ?
#
loop_
_entity_poly.entity_id
_entity_poly.type
_entity_poly.pdbx_seq_one_letter_code
_entity_poly.pdbx_strand_id
1 'polypeptide(L)'
;MTNENQEDFSEEIEDEDTESSLENEDYPGEDVVEIINLRGETTTVYKLVDGRYMDCTNTVYIYDGKDTWTDTNGVEWNQEVI
;
A
#
# COMPACT_ATOMS: atom_id res chain seq x y z
N MET A 1 -48.42 -27.84 -22.33
CA MET A 1 -46.99 -28.00 -22.05
C MET A 1 -46.50 -26.66 -21.54
N THR A 2 -46.21 -26.57 -20.25
CA THR A 2 -45.52 -25.42 -19.65
C THR A 2 -44.03 -25.62 -19.89
N ASN A 3 -43.42 -24.75 -20.69
CA ASN A 3 -41.98 -24.66 -20.89
C ASN A 3 -41.62 -23.25 -20.44
N GLU A 4 -41.40 -23.07 -19.14
CA GLU A 4 -40.07 -22.98 -18.54
C GLU A 4 -39.38 -21.67 -18.94
N ASN A 5 -39.31 -20.79 -17.94
CA ASN A 5 -38.51 -19.59 -17.85
C ASN A 5 -37.16 -19.74 -18.55
N GLN A 6 -36.78 -18.74 -19.34
CA GLN A 6 -35.49 -18.12 -19.11
C GLN A 6 -35.56 -16.65 -19.48
N GLU A 7 -35.43 -15.83 -18.44
CA GLU A 7 -35.28 -14.39 -18.51
C GLU A 7 -33.93 -14.11 -19.19
N ASP A 8 -33.96 -13.69 -20.45
CA ASP A 8 -32.78 -13.18 -21.13
C ASP A 8 -32.64 -11.69 -20.78
N PHE A 9 -32.14 -11.43 -19.58
CA PHE A 9 -31.55 -10.14 -19.26
C PHE A 9 -30.19 -10.11 -19.96
N SER A 10 -30.19 -9.85 -21.26
CA SER A 10 -29.05 -9.33 -21.98
C SER A 10 -28.90 -7.85 -21.62
N GLU A 11 -28.51 -7.59 -20.38
CA GLU A 11 -27.96 -6.30 -19.99
C GLU A 11 -26.52 -6.30 -20.51
N GLU A 12 -26.36 -5.79 -21.72
CA GLU A 12 -25.07 -5.46 -22.31
C GLU A 12 -24.38 -4.50 -21.33
N ILE A 13 -23.44 -5.02 -20.55
CA ILE A 13 -22.55 -4.19 -19.74
C ILE A 13 -21.69 -3.39 -20.72
N GLU A 14 -22.16 -2.17 -20.98
CA GLU A 14 -21.39 -1.10 -21.61
C GLU A 14 -20.07 -0.91 -20.88
N ASP A 15 -19.08 -0.59 -21.68
CA ASP A 15 -17.67 -0.35 -21.40
C ASP A 15 -17.36 0.15 -19.98
N GLU A 16 -16.52 -0.59 -19.28
CA GLU A 16 -15.42 0.06 -18.58
C GLU A 16 -14.20 -0.85 -18.69
N ASP A 17 -13.41 -0.59 -19.74
CA ASP A 17 -11.95 -0.71 -19.66
C ASP A 17 -11.49 0.26 -18.56
N THR A 18 -11.86 -0.03 -17.31
CA THR A 18 -11.16 0.52 -16.15
C THR A 18 -9.86 -0.26 -16.12
N GLU A 19 -8.95 0.09 -17.04
CA GLU A 19 -7.56 0.32 -16.67
C GLU A 19 -7.65 1.20 -15.42
N SER A 20 -7.82 0.55 -14.26
CA SER A 20 -7.71 1.17 -12.98
C SER A 20 -6.25 1.56 -12.96
N SER A 21 -6.03 2.78 -13.41
CA SER A 21 -4.85 3.57 -13.16
C SER A 21 -4.79 3.63 -11.66
N LEU A 22 -4.29 2.56 -11.04
CA LEU A 22 -3.87 2.55 -9.67
C LEU A 22 -2.68 3.49 -9.72
N GLU A 23 -2.97 4.79 -9.58
CA GLU A 23 -2.02 5.86 -9.40
C GLU A 23 -1.29 5.55 -8.09
N ASN A 24 -0.42 4.54 -8.11
CA ASN A 24 0.45 4.15 -7.00
C ASN A 24 1.54 5.22 -6.76
N GLU A 25 1.52 6.30 -7.56
CA GLU A 25 2.42 7.45 -7.49
C GLU A 25 1.91 8.57 -6.57
N ASP A 26 0.67 8.51 -6.06
CA ASP A 26 0.10 9.62 -5.27
C ASP A 26 0.76 9.76 -3.88
N TYR A 27 1.35 8.68 -3.37
CA TYR A 27 2.01 8.71 -2.06
C TYR A 27 3.51 9.08 -2.19
N PRO A 28 4.00 10.13 -1.50
CA PRO A 28 5.42 10.48 -1.52
C PRO A 28 6.28 9.40 -0.84
N GLY A 29 7.57 9.34 -1.20
CA GLY A 29 8.56 8.44 -0.60
C GLY A 29 8.98 7.27 -1.51
N GLU A 30 10.21 6.80 -1.34
CA GLU A 30 10.78 5.67 -2.09
C GLU A 30 10.09 4.35 -1.75
N ASP A 31 10.10 3.41 -2.70
CA ASP A 31 9.48 2.08 -2.53
C ASP A 31 10.22 1.22 -1.50
N VAL A 32 11.52 1.44 -1.31
CA VAL A 32 12.36 0.71 -0.36
C VAL A 32 13.25 1.70 0.36
N VAL A 33 13.19 1.70 1.69
CA VAL A 33 13.97 2.63 2.52
C VAL A 33 14.60 1.89 3.69
N GLU A 34 15.84 2.23 4.01
CA GLU A 34 16.49 1.84 5.26
C GLU A 34 16.26 2.92 6.31
N ILE A 35 15.74 2.51 7.46
CA ILE A 35 15.36 3.38 8.56
C ILE A 35 16.12 2.99 9.83
N ILE A 36 16.47 3.99 10.63
CA ILE A 36 17.21 3.85 11.88
C ILE A 36 16.45 4.50 13.02
N ASN A 37 16.35 3.82 14.16
CA ASN A 37 15.76 4.42 15.36
C ASN A 37 16.82 5.11 16.25
N LEU A 38 16.35 5.81 17.28
CA LEU A 38 17.22 6.51 18.24
C LEU A 38 18.15 5.57 19.04
N ARG A 39 17.88 4.26 19.05
CA ARG A 39 18.71 3.23 19.69
C ARG A 39 19.82 2.72 18.75
N GLY A 40 19.81 3.15 17.49
CA GLY A 40 20.73 2.69 16.45
C GLY A 40 20.35 1.34 15.84
N GLU A 41 19.13 0.86 16.06
CA GLU A 41 18.61 -0.32 15.35
C GLU A 41 18.20 0.14 13.95
N THR A 42 18.61 -0.63 12.93
CA THR A 42 18.26 -0.38 11.53
C THR A 42 17.33 -1.46 11.03
N THR A 43 16.45 -1.09 10.10
CA THR A 43 15.58 -2.04 9.39
C THR A 43 15.28 -1.52 8.00
N THR A 44 15.04 -2.44 7.07
CA THR A 44 14.62 -2.10 5.71
C THR A 44 13.12 -2.25 5.59
N VAL A 45 12.44 -1.20 5.15
CA VAL A 45 11.00 -1.17 4.95
C VAL A 45 10.64 -1.02 3.48
N TYR A 46 9.53 -1.62 3.11
CA TYR A 46 8.99 -1.68 1.76
C TYR A 46 7.62 -0.99 1.73
N LYS A 47 7.42 -0.08 0.77
CA LYS A 47 6.17 0.64 0.58
C LYS A 47 5.09 -0.32 0.07
N LEU A 48 3.93 -0.25 0.71
CA LEU A 48 2.72 -0.95 0.34
C LEU A 48 1.85 -0.07 -0.55
N VAL A 49 0.93 -0.69 -1.27
CA VAL A 49 -0.04 -0.01 -2.15
C VAL A 49 -0.94 0.98 -1.39
N ASP A 50 -1.12 0.79 -0.09
CA ASP A 50 -1.89 1.71 0.76
C ASP A 50 -1.07 2.88 1.33
N GLY A 51 0.19 3.04 0.90
CA GLY A 51 1.09 4.13 1.32
C GLY A 51 1.79 3.88 2.66
N ARG A 52 1.50 2.77 3.34
CA ARG A 52 2.24 2.32 4.53
C ARG A 52 3.52 1.62 4.15
N TYR A 53 4.35 1.40 5.15
CA TYR A 53 5.61 0.69 4.99
C TYR A 53 5.58 -0.60 5.82
N MET A 54 6.27 -1.64 5.36
CA MET A 54 6.36 -2.91 6.07
C MET A 54 7.76 -3.48 5.98
N ASP A 55 8.28 -4.05 7.07
CA ASP A 55 9.56 -4.76 7.05
C ASP A 55 9.40 -6.25 6.70
N CYS A 56 10.53 -6.96 6.61
CA CYS A 56 10.56 -8.40 6.35
C CYS A 56 9.96 -9.26 7.48
N THR A 57 9.70 -8.66 8.66
CA THR A 57 9.06 -9.31 9.81
C THR A 57 7.55 -9.03 9.88
N ASN A 58 7.00 -8.35 8.87
CA ASN A 58 5.60 -7.95 8.80
C ASN A 58 5.22 -6.89 9.86
N THR A 59 6.19 -6.11 10.36
CA THR A 59 5.92 -4.92 11.17
C THR A 59 5.52 -3.79 10.24
N VAL A 60 4.40 -3.13 10.55
CA VAL A 60 3.89 -2.01 9.76
C VAL A 60 4.39 -0.69 10.35
N TYR A 61 4.75 0.22 9.47
CA TYR A 61 5.27 1.55 9.77
C TYR A 61 4.43 2.61 9.06
N ILE A 62 4.10 3.67 9.79
CA ILE A 62 3.36 4.82 9.27
C ILE A 62 4.36 5.92 8.92
N TYR A 63 4.41 6.29 7.64
CA TYR A 63 5.28 7.36 7.15
C TYR A 63 4.63 8.73 7.33
N ASP A 64 5.39 9.70 7.83
CA ASP A 64 4.92 11.07 8.06
C ASP A 64 4.81 11.90 6.77
N GLY A 65 5.38 11.39 5.66
CA GLY A 65 5.45 12.07 4.37
C GLY A 65 6.74 12.87 4.16
N LYS A 66 7.71 12.80 5.07
CA LYS A 66 9.01 13.49 4.94
C LYS A 66 10.19 12.55 5.09
N ASP A 67 10.42 12.03 6.29
CA ASP A 67 11.63 11.27 6.63
C ASP A 67 11.48 10.43 7.90
N THR A 68 10.28 10.37 8.47
CA THR A 68 10.01 9.67 9.73
C THR A 68 8.97 8.57 9.53
N TRP A 69 9.25 7.42 10.14
CA TRP A 69 8.37 6.27 10.22
C TRP A 69 8.05 5.96 11.68
N THR A 70 6.79 5.66 11.99
CA THR A 70 6.38 5.22 13.32
C THR A 70 5.91 3.78 13.26
N ASP A 71 6.51 2.90 14.06
CA ASP A 71 6.09 1.49 14.12
C ASP A 71 4.83 1.29 14.99
N THR A 72 4.32 0.06 15.02
CA THR A 72 3.10 -0.29 15.78
C THR A 72 3.22 -0.11 17.30
N ASN A 73 4.43 -0.06 17.85
CA ASN A 73 4.72 0.23 19.25
C ASN A 73 4.88 1.74 19.51
N GLY A 74 4.84 2.58 18.47
CA GLY A 74 4.99 4.03 18.57
C GLY A 74 6.43 4.51 18.66
N VAL A 75 7.43 3.69 18.33
CA VAL A 75 8.83 4.14 18.25
C VAL A 75 9.02 4.85 16.91
N GLU A 76 9.78 5.94 16.96
CA GLU A 76 10.13 6.74 15.80
C GLU A 76 11.43 6.23 15.17
N TRP A 77 11.40 6.14 13.84
CA TRP A 77 12.48 5.71 12.98
C TRP A 77 12.69 6.78 11.91
N ASN A 78 13.93 7.11 11.59
CA ASN A 78 14.29 8.13 10.61
C ASN A 78 15.00 7.49 9.43
N GLN A 79 14.97 8.12 8.26
CA GLN A 79 15.74 7.64 7.11
C GLN A 79 17.23 7.60 7.46
N GLU A 80 17.90 6.48 7.19
CA GLU A 80 19.35 6.41 7.33
C GLU A 80 20.01 7.27 6.25
N VAL A 81 20.76 8.29 6.66
CA VAL A 81 21.55 9.14 5.76
C VAL A 81 22.95 8.55 5.64
N ILE A 82 23.20 7.83 4.55
CA ILE A 82 24.50 7.28 4.16
C ILE A 82 25.47 8.32 3.61
#